data_AF-A0A925Q3L0-F1
#
_entry.id   AF-A0A925Q3L0-F1
#
_cell.length_a   1.000
_cell.length_b   1.000
_cell.length_c   1.000
_cell.angle_alpha   90.00
_cell.angle_beta   90.00
_cell.angle_gamma   90.00
#
_symmetry.space_group_name_H-M   'P 1'
#
loop_
_entity.id
_entity.type
_entity.pdbx_description
1 polymer ?
#
loop_
_entity_poly.entity_id
_entity_poly.type
_entity_poly.pdbx_seq_one_letter_code
_entity_poly.pdbx_strand_id
1 'polypeptide(L)'
;YSSLKTDLFRSSTFTHRIDTLQLGVAPYEHDIDTVATWFVLQARRYTHDIHDGTEWALLLRLFKKGAWIEAGATADGGLQAMVMVNF
;
A
#
# COMPACT_ATOMS: atom_id res chain seq x y z
N TYR A 1 -1.65 11.08 -6.29
CA TYR A 1 -0.83 10.90 -5.08
C TYR A 1 0.29 9.92 -5.39
N SER A 2 1.47 10.16 -4.86
CA SER A 2 2.62 9.26 -4.97
C SER A 2 3.29 9.17 -3.61
N SER A 3 3.65 7.96 -3.19
CA SER A 3 4.31 7.67 -1.92
C SER A 3 5.47 6.74 -2.16
N LEU A 4 6.59 7.04 -1.53
CA LEU A 4 7.70 6.12 -1.43
C LEU A 4 8.00 5.94 0.05
N LYS A 5 7.97 4.68 0.50
CA LYS A 5 8.23 4.30 1.88
C LYS A 5 9.29 3.22 1.90
N THR A 6 10.30 3.41 2.75
CA THR A 6 11.30 2.39 3.04
C THR A 6 11.19 2.01 4.50
N ASP A 7 10.85 0.76 4.75
CA ASP A 7 10.81 0.19 6.10
C ASP A 7 12.07 -0.68 6.31
N LEU A 8 12.93 -0.27 7.25
CA LEU A 8 14.10 -1.03 7.67
C LEU A 8 13.82 -1.71 9.00
N PHE A 9 13.84 -3.04 9.00
CA PHE A 9 13.71 -3.87 10.19
C PHE A 9 15.05 -4.45 10.54
N ARG A 10 15.56 -4.10 11.73
CA ARG A 10 16.84 -4.59 12.25
C ARG A 10 16.62 -5.27 13.60
N SER A 11 16.99 -6.53 13.67
CA SER A 11 17.05 -7.33 14.89
C SER A 11 18.44 -7.98 15.02
N SER A 12 18.78 -8.52 16.18
CA SER A 12 20.01 -9.28 16.39
C SER A 12 20.09 -10.54 15.52
N THR A 13 18.94 -11.03 15.03
CA THR A 13 18.83 -12.28 14.25
C THR A 13 18.57 -12.05 12.76
N PHE A 14 18.03 -10.90 12.37
CA PHE A 14 17.68 -10.62 10.97
C PHE A 14 17.74 -9.14 10.65
N THR A 15 18.10 -8.80 9.41
CA THR A 15 17.96 -7.46 8.86
C THR A 15 17.24 -7.58 7.54
N HIS A 16 16.08 -6.93 7.41
CA HIS A 16 15.38 -6.86 6.13
C HIS A 16 14.86 -5.46 5.86
N ARG A 17 14.74 -5.16 4.57
CA ARG A 17 14.26 -3.88 4.07
C ARG A 17 13.13 -4.11 3.10
N ILE A 18 12.07 -3.33 3.26
CA ILE A 18 10.91 -3.32 2.36
C ILE A 18 10.83 -1.92 1.76
N ASP A 19 10.99 -1.84 0.44
CA ASP A 19 10.80 -0.61 -0.32
C ASP A 19 9.42 -0.68 -0.97
N THR A 20 8.52 0.24 -0.60
CA THR A 20 7.15 0.32 -1.09
C THR A 20 6.94 1.61 -1.88
N LEU A 21 6.62 1.48 -3.16
CA LEU A 21 6.15 2.57 -4.01
C LEU A 21 4.63 2.46 -4.16
N GLN A 22 3.89 3.53 -3.89
CA GLN A 22 2.46 3.62 -4.17
C GLN A 22 2.17 4.80 -5.09
N LEU A 23 1.40 4.55 -6.14
CA LEU A 23 0.88 5.56 -7.06
C LEU A 23 -0.63 5.49 -7.04
N GLY A 24 -1.27 6.55 -6.57
CA GLY A 24 -2.72 6.66 -6.42
C GLY A 24 -3.32 7.70 -7.35
N VAL A 25 -4.42 7.35 -8.03
CA VAL A 25 -5.25 8.27 -8.81
C VAL A 25 -6.70 8.23 -8.32
N ALA A 26 -7.27 9.39 -8.07
CA ALA A 26 -8.70 9.53 -7.79
C ALA A 26 -9.42 9.91 -9.10
N PRO A 27 -10.48 9.20 -9.50
CA PRO A 27 -11.18 9.47 -10.75
C PRO A 27 -12.09 10.71 -10.67
N TYR A 28 -12.38 11.21 -9.47
CA TYR A 28 -13.21 12.39 -9.24
C TYR A 28 -12.67 13.24 -8.09
N GLU A 29 -12.97 14.54 -8.13
CA GLU A 29 -12.73 15.47 -7.03
C GLU A 29 -13.59 15.06 -5.82
N HIS A 30 -12.96 14.90 -4.68
CA HIS A 30 -13.60 14.45 -3.45
C HIS A 30 -13.21 15.37 -2.30
N ASP A 31 -14.18 15.66 -1.44
CA ASP A 31 -13.98 16.44 -0.22
C ASP A 31 -13.79 15.51 0.98
N ILE A 32 -13.27 16.06 2.08
CA ILE A 32 -12.97 15.33 3.32
C ILE A 32 -14.25 14.68 3.93
N ASP A 33 -15.43 15.24 3.63
CA ASP A 33 -16.72 14.74 4.11
C ASP A 33 -17.29 13.57 3.29
N THR A 34 -16.87 13.42 2.03
CA THR A 34 -17.37 12.37 1.14
C THR A 34 -16.41 11.17 1.08
N VAL A 35 -16.89 10.03 0.59
CA VAL A 35 -16.02 8.86 0.39
C VAL A 35 -15.11 9.16 -0.81
N ALA A 36 -13.83 9.27 -0.52
CA ALA A 36 -12.77 9.43 -1.51
C ALA A 36 -12.35 8.06 -2.03
N THR A 37 -12.59 7.79 -3.31
CA THR A 37 -12.18 6.53 -3.96
C THR A 37 -10.90 6.75 -4.74
N TRP A 38 -9.93 5.86 -4.55
CA TRP A 38 -8.62 5.92 -5.18
C TRP A 38 -8.25 4.57 -5.76
N PHE A 39 -7.79 4.56 -7.01
CA PHE A 39 -7.08 3.43 -7.58
C PHE A 39 -5.61 3.57 -7.23
N VAL A 40 -5.04 2.56 -6.58
CA VAL A 40 -3.67 2.59 -6.08
C VAL A 40 -2.89 1.43 -6.68
N LEU A 41 -1.86 1.75 -7.45
CA LEU A 41 -0.85 0.79 -7.87
C LEU A 41 0.26 0.78 -6.82
N GLN A 42 0.56 -0.39 -6.26
CA GLN A 42 1.63 -0.59 -5.30
C GLN A 42 2.70 -1.51 -5.89
N ALA A 43 3.96 -1.15 -5.68
CA ALA A 43 5.11 -1.99 -5.99
C ALA A 43 5.94 -2.16 -4.72
N ARG A 44 6.20 -3.39 -4.31
CA ARG A 44 7.00 -3.73 -3.14
C ARG A 44 8.23 -4.51 -3.54
N ARG A 45 9.38 -4.08 -3.05
CA ARG A 45 10.62 -4.82 -3.19
C ARG A 45 11.12 -5.25 -1.83
N TYR A 46 11.35 -6.55 -1.69
CA TYR A 46 11.89 -7.17 -0.49
C TYR A 46 13.40 -7.38 -0.66
N THR A 47 14.15 -7.20 0.41
CA THR A 47 15.60 -7.52 0.46
C THR A 47 15.81 -8.72 1.39
N HIS A 48 16.87 -9.52 1.18
CA HIS A 48 17.18 -10.76 1.93
C HIS A 48 16.26 -11.96 1.62
N ASP A 49 15.91 -12.20 0.35
CA ASP A 49 15.19 -13.41 -0.10
C ASP A 49 13.85 -13.72 0.59
N ILE A 50 13.24 -12.73 1.26
CA ILE A 50 11.89 -12.87 1.83
C ILE A 50 10.86 -13.04 0.70
N HIS A 51 11.12 -12.40 -0.43
CA HIS A 51 10.36 -12.55 -1.66
C HIS A 51 11.27 -12.20 -2.84
N ASP A 52 11.29 -13.05 -3.85
CA ASP A 52 12.16 -12.86 -5.01
C ASP A 52 11.46 -11.98 -6.05
N GLY A 53 12.00 -10.78 -6.27
CA GLY A 53 11.48 -9.82 -7.26
C GLY A 53 10.67 -8.64 -6.70
N THR A 54 10.00 -7.94 -7.61
CA THR A 54 9.09 -6.82 -7.29
C THR A 54 7.67 -7.34 -7.29
N GLU A 55 7.02 -7.31 -6.13
CA GLU A 55 5.62 -7.67 -5.98
C GLU A 55 4.75 -6.46 -6.35
N TRP A 56 3.87 -6.64 -7.33
CA TRP A 56 2.94 -5.61 -7.77
C TRP A 56 1.55 -5.90 -7.20
N ALA A 57 0.83 -4.85 -6.80
CA ALA A 57 -0.56 -4.97 -6.37
C ALA A 57 -1.40 -3.81 -6.91
N LEU A 58 -2.63 -4.14 -7.30
CA LEU A 58 -3.65 -3.16 -7.65
C LEU A 58 -4.67 -3.11 -6.52
N LEU A 59 -4.83 -1.95 -5.91
CA LEU A 59 -5.63 -1.73 -4.72
C LEU A 59 -6.69 -0.66 -4.98
N LEU A 60 -7.87 -0.85 -4.39
CA LEU A 60 -8.90 0.16 -4.26
C LEU A 60 -8.83 0.71 -2.84
N ARG A 61 -8.54 2.01 -2.70
CA ARG A 61 -8.55 2.73 -1.42
C ARG A 61 -9.83 3.55 -1.30
N LEU A 62 -10.57 3.35 -0.21
CA LEU A 62 -11.69 4.19 0.19
C LEU A 62 -11.28 4.97 1.45
N PHE A 63 -11.27 6.30 1.37
CA PHE A 63 -10.95 7.17 2.50
C PHE A 63 -12.19 7.99 2.91
N LYS A 64 -12.45 8.07 4.21
CA LYS A 64 -13.51 8.91 4.79
C LYS A 64 -13.14 9.33 6.22
N LYS A 65 -13.13 10.65 6.50
CA LYS A 65 -13.01 11.22 7.86
C LYS A 65 -11.92 10.59 8.75
N GLY A 66 -10.70 10.43 8.21
CA GLY A 66 -9.56 9.92 8.98
C GLY A 66 -9.44 8.39 9.05
N ALA A 67 -10.41 7.66 8.53
CA ALA A 67 -10.29 6.22 8.29
C ALA A 67 -10.10 5.95 6.80
N TRP A 68 -9.32 4.93 6.48
CA TRP A 68 -9.31 4.37 5.14
C TRP A 68 -9.11 2.88 5.11
N ILE A 69 -9.69 2.29 4.09
CA ILE A 69 -9.59 0.87 3.77
C ILE A 69 -8.99 0.73 2.38
N GLU A 70 -8.01 -0.16 2.26
CA GLU A 70 -7.47 -0.66 1.01
C GLU A 70 -7.81 -2.13 0.86
N ALA A 71 -8.24 -2.52 -0.33
CA ALA A 71 -8.33 -3.92 -0.69
C ALA A 71 -7.99 -4.11 -2.17
N GLY A 72 -7.37 -5.24 -2.49
CA GLY A 72 -7.07 -5.60 -3.87
C GLY A 72 -6.27 -6.89 -3.97
N ALA A 73 -5.69 -7.09 -5.15
CA ALA A 73 -4.97 -8.31 -5.49
C ALA A 73 -3.53 -8.01 -5.89
N THR A 74 -2.64 -8.89 -5.49
CA THR A 74 -1.25 -8.93 -5.94
C THR A 74 -1.19 -9.62 -7.30
N ALA A 75 -0.12 -9.39 -8.05
CA ALA A 75 0.10 -10.01 -9.36
C ALA A 75 0.12 -11.55 -9.28
N ASP A 76 0.54 -12.09 -8.13
CA ASP A 76 0.57 -13.52 -7.85
C ASP A 76 -0.79 -14.08 -7.39
N GLY A 77 -1.86 -13.27 -7.40
CA GLY A 77 -3.22 -13.67 -7.01
C GLY A 77 -3.47 -13.65 -5.50
N GLY A 78 -2.54 -13.10 -4.71
CA GLY A 78 -2.71 -12.91 -3.27
C GLY A 78 -3.69 -11.78 -2.98
N LEU A 79 -4.54 -11.96 -1.96
CA LEU A 79 -5.41 -10.88 -1.49
C LEU A 79 -4.64 -9.98 -0.52
N GLN A 80 -4.60 -8.68 -0.83
CA GLN A 80 -4.03 -7.67 0.04
C GLN A 80 -5.13 -6.74 0.52
N ALA A 81 -5.31 -6.66 1.82
CA ALA A 81 -6.25 -5.73 2.45
C ALA A 81 -5.59 -5.05 3.64
N MET A 82 -5.88 -3.76 3.83
CA MET A 82 -5.37 -2.97 4.95
C MET A 82 -6.44 -1.98 5.40
N VAL A 83 -6.58 -1.82 6.70
CA VAL A 83 -7.44 -0.81 7.31
C VAL A 83 -6.57 0.06 8.19
N MET A 84 -6.65 1.37 8.00
CA MET A 84 -6.06 2.35 8.88
C MET A 84 -7.16 3.23 9.46
N VAL A 85 -7.09 3.47 10.76
CA VAL A 85 -7.92 4.45 11.45
C VAL A 85 -6.99 5.41 12.16
N ASN A 86 -7.10 6.70 11.86
CA ASN A 86 -6.47 7.76 12.64
C ASN A 86 -7.51 8.31 13.63
N PHE A 87 -7.14 8.35 14.91
CA PHE A 87 -7.93 8.86 16.04
C PHE A 87 -7.34 10.16 16.56
#